data_AF-A0AAX6SD04-F1
#
_entry.id   AF-A0AAX6SD04-F1
#
_cell.length_a   1.000
_cell.length_b   1.000
_cell.length_c   1.000
_cell.angle_alpha   90.00
_cell.angle_beta   90.00
_cell.angle_gamma   90.00
#
_symmetry.space_group_name_H-M   'P 1'
#
loop_
_entity.id
_entity.type
_entity.pdbx_description
1 polymer ?
#
loop_
_entity_poly.entity_id
_entity_poly.type
_entity_poly.pdbx_seq_one_letter_code
_entity_poly.pdbx_strand_id
1 'polypeptide(L)'
;MRRDVRILLLGEAQVGKTSLILSLVGEEFPEEVPARAEEITIPADVTPEKVPTHIVDYSESEQTDEELQDEIHKANVVCVVYDTSKEATIEKIRTKWIPLVNGRTGSGPRVPIILVGNKSDLRPGSSMEAVLPIMSQFPEIETCVECSAKHLRNISELFYYAQKAVLHPTPPLYDSETKQLRPKCAQALTRIFRLSDQDLDNSLSDEELNAFQKSCFGHPLAPQALEDVKRVVCKNVPGGVQDDRLTLDGFLFLNTLFIQRGRHETTWAILRRFGYSDMLELTTDYLFPPLHVPPGCTTELNHHGYQFVQQVFEKHDQDCDGALSREELQNLFSVFPVAPWGPELPYTVRTNAGRLPLHGYLCQWTLVTYLDVQRSLEHLGYLGYPTLCEQNSQVQAITVTREKRLDQEKGQTQRNVLMCKVVGAQGVGKSSFLQAFLGHSLGHQDTKPFPQGSPVYAIDTVQVNGQEKYLITSGSHRTAPHLLLAPGDAGSCRSHCGSSSQFLTLQGPGEEPMMAWKP
;
A
#
# COMPACT_ATOMS: atom_id res chain seq x y z
N MET A 1 -7.24 3.58 5.58
CA MET A 1 -7.58 5.01 5.78
C MET A 1 -8.03 5.20 7.21
N ARG A 2 -7.70 6.34 7.84
CA ARG A 2 -8.18 6.68 9.18
C ARG A 2 -9.71 6.82 9.16
N ARG A 3 -10.35 6.44 10.27
CA ARG A 3 -11.82 6.42 10.39
C ARG A 3 -12.39 7.75 10.86
N ASP A 4 -11.57 8.57 11.50
CA ASP A 4 -11.90 9.86 12.09
C ASP A 4 -10.62 10.70 12.24
N VAL A 5 -10.79 12.01 12.41
CA VAL A 5 -9.70 12.96 12.68
C VAL A 5 -10.03 13.79 13.91
N ARG A 6 -9.16 13.78 14.93
CA ARG A 6 -9.24 14.64 16.12
C ARG A 6 -8.30 15.84 16.02
N ILE A 7 -8.87 17.04 16.03
CA ILE A 7 -8.20 18.35 16.00
C ILE A 7 -8.26 18.96 17.39
N LEU A 8 -7.10 19.22 17.99
CA LEU A 8 -7.00 19.89 19.29
C LEU A 8 -6.55 21.35 19.12
N LEU A 9 -7.28 22.30 19.69
CA LEU A 9 -6.88 23.71 19.72
C LEU A 9 -6.16 24.04 21.03
N LEU A 10 -4.90 24.48 20.92
CA LEU A 10 -4.05 24.94 22.03
C LEU A 10 -3.65 26.41 21.85
N GLY A 11 -3.20 27.05 22.92
CA GLY A 11 -2.80 28.46 22.88
C GLY A 11 -3.14 29.20 24.17
N GLU A 12 -2.56 30.39 24.35
CA GLU A 12 -2.75 31.21 25.55
C GLU A 12 -4.23 31.57 25.79
N ALA A 13 -4.56 31.98 27.01
CA ALA A 13 -5.89 32.49 27.32
C ALA A 13 -6.25 33.69 26.42
N GLN A 14 -7.53 33.78 26.02
CA GLN A 14 -8.08 34.89 25.23
C GLN A 14 -7.50 35.09 23.80
N VAL A 15 -6.75 34.13 23.25
CA VAL A 15 -6.34 34.15 21.82
C VAL A 15 -7.48 33.84 20.85
N GLY A 16 -8.62 33.36 21.36
CA GLY A 16 -9.85 33.13 20.59
C GLY A 16 -10.03 31.71 20.04
N LYS A 17 -9.53 30.69 20.75
CA LYS A 17 -9.72 29.26 20.43
C LYS A 17 -11.20 28.89 20.35
N THR A 18 -11.92 29.11 21.45
CA THR A 18 -13.37 28.90 21.56
C THR A 18 -14.15 29.69 20.51
N SER A 19 -13.77 30.94 20.26
CA SER A 19 -14.42 31.76 19.24
C SER A 19 -14.27 31.19 17.83
N LEU A 20 -13.11 30.63 17.47
CA LEU A 20 -12.92 29.97 16.16
C LEU A 20 -13.85 28.76 16.00
N ILE A 21 -14.00 27.97 17.06
CA ILE A 21 -14.86 26.77 17.07
C ILE A 21 -16.33 27.16 16.95
N LEU A 22 -16.80 28.07 17.81
CA LEU A 22 -18.19 28.52 17.80
C LEU A 22 -18.56 29.23 16.50
N SER A 23 -17.63 30.01 15.93
CA SER A 23 -17.84 30.69 14.64
C SER A 23 -17.92 29.72 13.46
N LEU A 24 -17.23 28.57 13.53
CA LEU A 24 -17.36 27.52 12.52
C LEU A 24 -18.77 26.90 12.54
N VAL A 25 -19.31 26.65 13.73
CA VAL A 25 -20.61 25.95 13.89
C VAL A 25 -21.79 26.90 13.71
N GLY A 26 -21.71 28.11 14.27
CA GLY A 26 -22.79 29.09 14.25
C GLY A 26 -22.82 29.96 12.99
N GLU A 27 -21.76 29.94 12.18
CA GLU A 27 -21.57 30.85 11.03
C GLU A 27 -21.72 32.35 11.39
N GLU A 28 -21.50 32.69 12.66
CA GLU A 28 -21.54 34.05 13.20
C GLU A 28 -20.57 34.18 14.38
N PHE A 29 -20.17 35.41 14.70
CA PHE A 29 -19.29 35.65 15.84
C PHE A 29 -20.11 35.63 17.14
N PRO A 30 -19.75 34.80 18.13
CA PRO A 30 -20.51 34.69 19.39
C PRO A 30 -20.42 35.97 20.22
N GLU A 31 -21.56 36.46 20.72
CA GLU A 31 -21.61 37.61 21.64
C GLU A 31 -21.00 37.27 23.02
N GLU A 32 -21.30 36.07 23.53
CA GLU A 32 -20.75 35.53 24.77
C GLU A 32 -19.89 34.30 24.46
N VAL A 33 -18.65 34.31 24.92
CA VAL A 33 -17.68 33.22 24.70
C VAL A 33 -17.42 32.51 26.03
N PRO A 34 -17.81 31.23 26.19
CA PRO A 34 -17.48 30.46 27.38
C PRO A 34 -15.96 30.23 27.48
N ALA A 35 -15.49 29.76 28.63
CA ALA A 35 -14.07 29.50 28.83
C ALA A 35 -13.58 28.28 28.02
N ARG A 36 -14.48 27.38 27.62
CA ARG A 36 -14.24 26.19 26.80
C ARG A 36 -15.49 25.84 25.99
N ALA A 37 -15.32 25.41 24.74
CA ALA A 37 -16.40 24.79 23.97
C ALA A 37 -16.52 23.29 24.27
N GLU A 38 -17.74 22.76 24.23
CA GLU A 38 -17.95 21.30 24.19
C GLU A 38 -17.32 20.70 22.93
N GLU A 39 -16.97 19.42 22.99
CA GLU A 39 -16.40 18.73 21.84
C GLU A 39 -17.42 18.67 20.69
N ILE A 40 -17.01 19.20 19.54
CA ILE A 40 -17.86 19.26 18.35
C ILE A 40 -17.41 18.17 17.38
N THR A 41 -18.38 17.46 16.80
CA THR A 41 -18.13 16.47 15.74
C THR A 41 -18.76 16.96 14.44
N ILE A 42 -17.92 17.18 13.43
CA ILE A 42 -18.36 17.44 12.06
C ILE A 42 -18.58 16.09 11.38
N PRO A 43 -19.81 15.79 10.91
CA PRO A 43 -20.09 14.54 10.21
C PRO A 43 -19.30 14.40 8.91
N ALA A 44 -19.00 13.15 8.52
CA ALA A 44 -18.30 12.83 7.28
C ALA A 44 -18.96 13.46 6.04
N ASP A 45 -20.29 13.50 5.99
CA ASP A 45 -21.03 14.00 4.82
C ASP A 45 -20.83 15.51 4.56
N VAL A 46 -20.32 16.23 5.56
CA VAL A 46 -20.07 17.68 5.48
C VAL A 46 -18.59 17.98 5.23
N THR A 47 -17.68 17.03 5.47
CA THR A 47 -16.24 17.25 5.24
C THR A 47 -15.84 16.92 3.79
N PRO A 48 -14.96 17.70 3.16
CA PRO A 48 -14.50 17.43 1.78
C PRO A 48 -13.89 16.03 1.61
N GLU A 49 -13.21 15.55 2.64
CA GLU A 49 -12.51 14.26 2.66
C GLU A 49 -13.40 13.07 3.05
N LYS A 50 -14.68 13.32 3.39
CA LYS A 50 -15.64 12.30 3.85
C LYS A 50 -15.18 11.53 5.08
N VAL A 51 -14.47 12.21 5.98
CA VAL A 51 -14.00 11.68 7.26
C VAL A 51 -14.61 12.51 8.40
N PRO A 52 -15.21 11.89 9.42
CA PRO A 52 -15.68 12.60 10.61
C PRO A 52 -14.53 13.34 11.30
N THR A 53 -14.78 14.57 11.73
CA THR A 53 -13.76 15.42 12.38
C THR A 53 -14.23 15.88 13.75
N HIS A 54 -13.47 15.51 14.78
CA HIS A 54 -13.68 15.93 16.16
C HIS A 54 -12.83 17.17 16.46
N ILE A 55 -13.45 18.23 16.97
CA ILE A 55 -12.79 19.49 17.31
C ILE A 55 -12.86 19.69 18.82
N VAL A 56 -11.69 19.91 19.42
CA VAL A 56 -11.50 19.93 20.86
C VAL A 56 -10.91 21.26 21.27
N ASP A 57 -11.56 21.91 22.22
CA ASP A 57 -11.07 23.13 22.86
C ASP A 57 -10.36 22.79 24.18
N TYR A 58 -9.12 23.27 24.33
CA TYR A 58 -8.41 23.22 25.60
C TYR A 58 -8.53 24.53 26.36
N SER A 59 -8.84 24.45 27.66
CA SER A 59 -8.88 25.62 28.54
C SER A 59 -8.12 25.40 29.84
N GLU A 60 -7.08 26.20 30.06
CA GLU A 60 -6.24 26.17 31.27
C GLU A 60 -7.02 26.56 32.55
N SER A 61 -8.19 27.19 32.42
CA SER A 61 -9.06 27.51 33.57
C SER A 61 -9.95 26.35 34.00
N GLU A 62 -10.21 25.38 33.12
CA GLU A 62 -11.13 24.27 33.38
C GLU A 62 -10.44 22.91 33.42
N GLN A 63 -9.26 22.77 32.80
CA GLN A 63 -8.55 21.50 32.66
C GLN A 63 -7.16 21.58 33.31
N THR A 64 -6.73 20.45 33.84
CA THR A 64 -5.42 20.22 34.45
C THR A 64 -4.35 19.91 33.40
N ASP A 65 -3.08 20.00 33.80
CA ASP A 65 -1.94 19.60 32.96
C ASP A 65 -2.00 18.12 32.56
N GLU A 66 -2.53 17.23 33.42
CA GLU A 66 -2.69 15.81 33.11
C GLU A 66 -3.73 15.58 32.01
N GLU A 67 -4.86 16.29 32.07
CA GLU A 67 -5.90 16.26 31.03
C GLU A 67 -5.39 16.84 29.71
N LEU A 68 -4.59 17.93 29.76
CA LEU A 68 -3.93 18.47 28.57
C LEU A 68 -3.04 17.42 27.89
N GLN A 69 -2.23 16.69 28.68
CA GLN A 69 -1.38 15.64 28.13
C GLN A 69 -2.21 14.54 27.50
N ASP A 70 -3.29 14.10 28.13
CA ASP A 70 -4.19 13.09 27.56
C ASP A 70 -4.83 13.55 26.24
N GLU A 71 -5.29 14.80 26.16
CA GLU A 71 -5.83 15.37 24.92
C GLU A 71 -4.77 15.44 23.80
N ILE A 72 -3.53 15.81 24.12
CA ILE A 72 -2.41 15.81 23.16
C ILE A 72 -2.14 14.40 22.64
N HIS A 73 -2.14 13.38 23.52
CA HIS A 73 -1.92 11.98 23.12
C HIS A 73 -3.03 11.44 22.19
N LYS A 74 -4.27 11.90 22.39
CA LYS A 74 -5.43 11.54 21.54
C LYS A 74 -5.48 12.32 20.24
N ALA A 75 -4.88 13.51 20.18
CA ALA A 75 -4.94 14.39 19.02
C ALA A 75 -4.27 13.76 17.79
N ASN A 76 -4.89 13.93 16.63
CA ASN A 76 -4.26 13.58 15.36
C ASN A 76 -3.53 14.76 14.73
N VAL A 77 -3.94 15.97 15.07
CA VAL A 77 -3.33 17.25 14.68
C VAL A 77 -3.59 18.26 15.78
N VAL A 78 -2.63 19.15 16.01
CA VAL A 78 -2.74 20.23 16.99
C VAL A 78 -2.71 21.58 16.29
N CYS A 79 -3.71 22.41 16.54
CA CYS A 79 -3.78 23.79 16.11
C CYS A 79 -3.30 24.70 17.24
N VAL A 80 -2.12 25.31 17.11
CA VAL A 80 -1.60 26.27 18.08
C VAL A 80 -2.03 27.68 17.68
N VAL A 81 -2.97 28.22 18.45
CA VAL A 81 -3.59 29.52 18.23
C VAL A 81 -2.83 30.62 18.97
N TYR A 82 -2.53 31.70 18.26
CA TYR A 82 -1.93 32.91 18.80
C TYR A 82 -2.70 34.15 18.34
N ASP A 83 -2.49 35.27 19.03
CA ASP A 83 -3.12 36.55 18.70
C ASP A 83 -2.14 37.37 17.83
N THR A 84 -2.51 37.67 16.59
CA THR A 84 -1.64 38.38 15.63
C THR A 84 -1.26 39.80 16.07
N SER A 85 -2.00 40.36 17.04
CA SER A 85 -1.74 41.67 17.63
C SER A 85 -0.79 41.64 18.84
N LYS A 86 -0.48 40.45 19.38
CA LYS A 86 0.30 40.30 20.63
C LYS A 86 1.53 39.40 20.43
N GLU A 87 2.71 40.01 20.31
CA GLU A 87 4.00 39.30 20.18
C GLU A 87 4.27 38.31 21.31
N ALA A 88 3.85 38.60 22.54
CA ALA A 88 4.00 37.70 23.68
C ALA A 88 3.35 36.32 23.44
N THR A 89 2.27 36.26 22.66
CA THR A 89 1.60 34.98 22.34
C THR A 89 2.37 34.18 21.28
N ILE A 90 3.06 34.86 20.36
CA ILE A 90 3.91 34.25 19.33
C ILE A 90 5.15 33.63 20.00
N GLU A 91 5.74 34.32 20.97
CA GLU A 91 6.86 33.81 21.78
C GLU A 91 6.51 32.52 22.55
N LYS A 92 5.24 32.37 22.97
CA LYS A 92 4.77 31.16 23.67
C LYS A 92 4.68 29.93 22.77
N ILE A 93 4.57 30.11 21.46
CA ILE A 93 4.57 29.00 20.49
C ILE A 93 5.87 28.19 20.64
N ARG A 94 7.02 28.87 20.57
CA ARG A 94 8.35 28.23 20.64
C ARG A 94 8.76 27.82 22.06
N THR A 95 8.30 28.55 23.08
CA THR A 95 8.76 28.35 24.48
C THR A 95 7.88 27.43 25.31
N LYS A 96 6.57 27.32 25.00
CA LYS A 96 5.59 26.52 25.76
C LYS A 96 4.92 25.47 24.87
N TRP A 97 4.17 25.89 23.86
CA TRP A 97 3.20 25.03 23.19
C TRP A 97 3.81 23.92 22.34
N ILE A 98 4.78 24.23 21.46
CA ILE A 98 5.44 23.20 20.64
C ILE A 98 6.20 22.19 21.52
N PRO A 99 7.03 22.61 22.50
CA PRO A 99 7.67 21.67 23.42
C PRO A 99 6.70 20.76 24.19
N LEU A 100 5.51 21.27 24.55
CA LEU A 100 4.47 20.46 25.20
C LEU A 100 3.89 19.41 24.25
N VAL A 101 3.57 19.78 23.01
CA VAL A 101 3.00 18.86 22.00
C VAL A 101 3.98 17.76 21.62
N ASN A 102 5.26 18.09 21.44
CA ASN A 102 6.29 17.10 21.12
C ASN A 102 6.59 16.14 22.28
N GLY A 103 6.18 16.47 23.51
CA GLY A 103 6.52 15.74 24.70
C GLY A 103 8.04 15.69 24.97
N ARG A 104 8.44 14.82 25.90
CA ARG A 104 9.86 14.60 26.26
C ARG A 104 10.54 13.49 25.45
N THR A 105 9.83 12.84 24.53
CA THR A 105 10.29 11.63 23.84
C THR A 105 10.71 11.93 22.41
N GLY A 106 12.02 12.01 22.17
CA GLY A 106 12.61 12.34 20.86
C GLY A 106 12.56 11.22 19.79
N SER A 107 11.72 10.19 19.95
CA SER A 107 11.81 8.95 19.16
C SER A 107 10.49 8.49 18.48
N GLY A 108 9.39 9.23 18.62
CA GLY A 108 8.10 8.89 18.01
C GLY A 108 7.75 9.71 16.76
N PRO A 109 6.82 9.24 15.90
CA PRO A 109 6.22 10.08 14.87
C PRO A 109 5.52 11.28 15.53
N ARG A 110 5.91 12.50 15.14
CA ARG A 110 5.37 13.73 15.72
C ARG A 110 3.96 14.00 15.22
N VAL A 111 3.11 14.50 16.10
CA VAL A 111 1.77 14.99 15.75
C VAL A 111 1.94 16.25 14.89
N PRO A 112 1.31 16.35 13.71
CA PRO A 112 1.40 17.55 12.88
C PRO A 112 0.83 18.76 13.61
N ILE A 113 1.47 19.92 13.41
CA ILE A 113 1.08 21.20 14.03
C ILE A 113 0.66 22.18 12.94
N ILE A 114 -0.46 22.87 13.18
CA ILE A 114 -0.92 24.00 12.38
C ILE A 114 -0.84 25.25 13.26
N LEU A 115 -0.15 26.29 12.79
CA LEU A 115 -0.15 27.58 13.47
C LEU A 115 -1.36 28.39 13.03
N VAL A 116 -2.04 29.01 13.99
CA VAL A 116 -3.27 29.76 13.74
C VAL A 116 -3.13 31.18 14.28
N GLY A 117 -2.91 32.12 13.36
CA GLY A 117 -2.85 33.54 13.69
C GLY A 117 -4.25 34.14 13.74
N ASN A 118 -4.88 34.18 14.91
CA ASN A 118 -6.23 34.70 15.06
C ASN A 118 -6.24 36.21 15.35
N LYS A 119 -7.42 36.83 15.15
CA LYS A 119 -7.66 38.28 15.29
C LYS A 119 -6.89 39.13 14.28
N SER A 120 -6.72 38.61 13.08
CA SER A 120 -6.11 39.35 11.97
C SER A 120 -6.85 40.65 11.62
N ASP A 121 -8.09 40.83 12.09
CA ASP A 121 -8.84 42.09 11.99
C ASP A 121 -8.27 43.24 12.83
N LEU A 122 -7.48 42.95 13.87
CA LEU A 122 -6.91 43.97 14.76
C LEU A 122 -5.61 44.60 14.23
N ARG A 123 -4.97 44.01 13.21
CA ARG A 123 -3.69 44.49 12.68
C ARG A 123 -3.73 44.57 11.15
N PRO A 124 -3.39 45.72 10.54
CA PRO A 124 -3.15 45.78 9.12
C PRO A 124 -1.79 45.12 8.80
N GLY A 125 -1.81 44.08 7.95
CA GLY A 125 -0.62 43.35 7.51
C GLY A 125 -0.53 41.93 8.09
N SER A 126 0.35 41.11 7.51
CA SER A 126 0.53 39.72 7.90
C SER A 126 1.55 39.56 9.03
N SER A 127 1.25 38.70 9.98
CA SER A 127 2.15 38.26 11.06
C SER A 127 3.16 37.20 10.62
N MET A 128 3.12 36.78 9.34
CA MET A 128 3.96 35.72 8.80
C MET A 128 5.46 35.93 9.01
N GLU A 129 5.97 37.16 8.91
CA GLU A 129 7.40 37.44 9.12
C GLU A 129 7.91 37.01 10.51
N ALA A 130 7.07 37.11 11.53
CA ALA A 130 7.41 36.70 12.89
C ALA A 130 7.38 35.17 13.08
N VAL A 131 6.61 34.46 12.24
CA VAL A 131 6.33 33.03 12.39
C VAL A 131 7.19 32.17 11.47
N LEU A 132 7.64 32.69 10.32
CA LEU A 132 8.53 31.99 9.39
C LEU A 132 9.79 31.39 10.06
N PRO A 133 10.49 32.08 10.99
CA PRO A 133 11.62 31.49 11.70
C PRO A 133 11.22 30.30 12.58
N ILE A 134 10.02 30.34 13.18
CA ILE A 134 9.48 29.26 14.01
C ILE A 134 9.18 28.04 13.13
N MET A 135 8.54 28.24 11.98
CA MET A 135 8.28 27.17 11.01
C MET A 135 9.56 26.51 10.51
N SER A 136 10.62 27.30 10.27
CA SER A 136 11.92 26.74 9.88
C SER A 136 12.61 25.97 11.02
N GLN A 137 12.29 26.26 12.27
CA GLN A 137 12.90 25.61 13.43
C GLN A 137 12.22 24.28 13.78
N PHE A 138 10.91 24.16 13.51
CA PHE A 138 10.10 23.01 13.92
C PHE A 138 9.45 22.34 12.69
N PRO A 139 10.02 21.25 12.16
CA PRO A 139 9.56 20.61 10.92
C PRO A 139 8.18 19.94 11.03
N GLU A 140 7.67 19.71 12.24
CA GLU A 140 6.30 19.26 12.48
C GLU A 140 5.23 20.32 12.19
N ILE A 141 5.62 21.59 12.01
CA ILE A 141 4.70 22.64 11.58
C ILE A 141 4.49 22.52 10.08
N GLU A 142 3.29 22.09 9.68
CA GLU A 142 2.94 21.91 8.26
C GLU A 142 2.60 23.24 7.58
N THR A 143 1.83 24.11 8.26
CA THR A 143 1.41 25.39 7.71
C THR A 143 0.99 26.39 8.79
N CYS A 144 0.82 27.65 8.39
CA CYS A 144 0.26 28.72 9.19
C CYS A 144 -0.95 29.34 8.48
N VAL A 145 -2.05 29.52 9.21
CA VAL A 145 -3.29 30.11 8.69
C VAL A 145 -3.65 31.35 9.52
N GLU A 146 -3.75 32.51 8.88
CA GLU A 146 -4.25 33.72 9.53
C GLU A 146 -5.77 33.76 9.46
N CYS A 147 -6.43 33.85 10.61
CA CYS A 147 -7.88 33.79 10.77
C CYS A 147 -8.42 35.06 11.44
N SER A 148 -9.69 35.35 11.21
CA SER A 148 -10.45 36.27 12.05
C SER A 148 -11.78 35.62 12.40
N ALA A 149 -11.91 35.17 13.65
CA ALA A 149 -13.18 34.66 14.17
C ALA A 149 -14.30 35.72 14.02
N LYS A 150 -13.99 37.00 14.24
CA LYS A 150 -14.96 38.11 14.17
C LYS A 150 -15.53 38.34 12.77
N HIS A 151 -14.72 38.15 11.74
CA HIS A 151 -15.12 38.36 10.35
C HIS A 151 -15.28 37.07 9.56
N LEU A 152 -15.28 35.91 10.24
CA LEU A 152 -15.38 34.59 9.64
C LEU A 152 -14.34 34.31 8.55
N ARG A 153 -13.15 34.91 8.67
CA ARG A 153 -12.08 34.78 7.67
C ARG A 153 -11.25 33.54 7.95
N ASN A 154 -11.08 32.70 6.92
CA ASN A 154 -10.22 31.53 6.88
C ASN A 154 -10.51 30.45 7.93
N ILE A 155 -11.70 30.48 8.55
CA ILE A 155 -12.08 29.50 9.59
C ILE A 155 -12.21 28.11 8.97
N SER A 156 -12.97 27.96 7.87
CA SER A 156 -13.13 26.67 7.19
C SER A 156 -11.79 26.15 6.64
N GLU A 157 -10.94 27.04 6.15
CA GLU A 157 -9.61 26.72 5.63
C GLU A 157 -8.69 26.17 6.72
N LEU A 158 -8.72 26.73 7.93
CA LEU A 158 -7.99 26.21 9.09
C LEU A 158 -8.31 24.72 9.33
N PHE A 159 -9.58 24.38 9.47
CA PHE A 159 -10.00 23.01 9.76
C PHE A 159 -9.77 22.08 8.56
N TYR A 160 -9.91 22.58 7.34
CA TYR A 160 -9.54 21.86 6.13
C TYR A 160 -8.04 21.50 6.10
N TYR A 161 -7.14 22.47 6.35
CA TYR A 161 -5.70 22.21 6.38
C TYR A 161 -5.29 21.29 7.53
N ALA A 162 -5.93 21.42 8.70
CA ALA A 162 -5.70 20.50 9.82
C ALA A 162 -6.09 19.06 9.46
N GLN A 163 -7.26 18.86 8.85
CA GLN A 163 -7.69 17.55 8.36
C GLN A 163 -6.72 17.00 7.30
N LYS A 164 -6.33 17.84 6.33
CA LYS A 164 -5.41 17.49 5.25
C LYS A 164 -4.04 17.04 5.77
N ALA A 165 -3.47 17.72 6.77
CA ALA A 165 -2.18 17.36 7.36
C ALA A 165 -2.17 15.94 7.94
N VAL A 166 -3.31 15.47 8.45
CA VAL A 166 -3.48 14.11 8.96
C VAL A 166 -3.69 13.10 7.85
N LEU A 167 -4.55 13.45 6.88
CA LEU A 167 -4.96 12.54 5.82
C LEU A 167 -3.95 12.45 4.68
N HIS A 168 -3.03 13.39 4.54
CA HIS A 168 -2.05 13.44 3.46
C HIS A 168 -0.69 13.89 4.00
N PRO A 169 -0.06 13.14 4.91
CA PRO A 169 1.15 13.59 5.59
C PRO A 169 2.30 13.83 4.61
N THR A 170 2.94 14.99 4.71
CA THR A 170 4.13 15.34 3.91
C THR A 170 5.39 14.54 4.31
N PRO A 171 5.68 14.29 5.62
CA PRO A 171 6.95 13.72 6.06
C PRO A 171 7.32 12.36 5.46
N PRO A 172 6.40 11.40 5.21
CA PRO A 172 6.77 10.16 4.54
C PRO A 172 7.25 10.36 3.10
N LEU A 173 6.73 11.37 2.40
CA LEU A 173 6.97 11.59 0.98
C LEU A 173 8.25 12.36 0.70
N TYR A 174 8.51 13.40 1.49
CA TYR A 174 9.45 14.44 1.15
C TYR A 174 10.33 14.81 2.34
N ASP A 175 11.57 15.17 2.04
CA ASP A 175 12.50 15.76 2.99
C ASP A 175 12.67 17.24 2.66
N SER A 176 12.18 18.10 3.55
CA SER A 176 12.23 19.55 3.42
C SER A 176 13.65 20.11 3.50
N GLU A 177 14.58 19.44 4.17
CA GLU A 177 15.96 19.88 4.33
C GLU A 177 16.75 19.66 3.04
N THR A 178 16.72 18.43 2.53
CA THR A 178 17.42 18.05 1.29
C THR A 178 16.66 18.46 0.03
N LYS A 179 15.40 18.87 0.18
CA LYS A 179 14.46 19.20 -0.89
C LYS A 179 14.21 18.06 -1.87
N GLN A 180 14.31 16.81 -1.42
CA GLN A 180 14.17 15.61 -2.25
C GLN A 180 13.06 14.68 -1.75
N LEU A 181 12.56 13.81 -2.65
CA LEU A 181 11.71 12.69 -2.25
C LEU A 181 12.48 11.75 -1.33
N ARG A 182 11.81 11.23 -0.31
CA ARG A 182 12.42 10.20 0.54
C ARG A 182 12.59 8.89 -0.24
N PRO A 183 13.58 8.05 0.10
CA PRO A 183 13.88 6.83 -0.65
C PRO A 183 12.68 5.87 -0.81
N LYS A 184 11.88 5.67 0.26
CA LYS A 184 10.66 4.83 0.19
C LYS A 184 9.62 5.39 -0.79
N CYS A 185 9.46 6.71 -0.82
CA CYS A 185 8.52 7.38 -1.73
C CYS A 185 8.98 7.25 -3.19
N ALA A 186 10.27 7.51 -3.44
CA ALA A 186 10.87 7.33 -4.75
C ALA A 186 10.73 5.87 -5.23
N GLN A 187 11.01 4.88 -4.37
CA GLN A 187 10.85 3.46 -4.70
C GLN A 187 9.40 3.09 -5.06
N ALA A 188 8.42 3.57 -4.29
CA ALA A 188 7.00 3.35 -4.57
C ALA A 188 6.59 3.96 -5.90
N LEU A 189 6.97 5.22 -6.17
CA LEU A 189 6.69 5.91 -7.42
C LEU A 189 7.40 5.25 -8.62
N THR A 190 8.63 4.76 -8.45
CA THR A 190 9.35 4.01 -9.49
C THR A 190 8.63 2.70 -9.84
N ARG A 191 8.09 1.98 -8.85
CA ARG A 191 7.26 0.80 -9.14
C ARG A 191 6.01 1.19 -9.93
N ILE A 192 5.33 2.26 -9.53
CA ILE A 192 4.12 2.74 -10.23
C ILE A 192 4.45 3.14 -11.67
N PHE A 193 5.58 3.82 -11.89
CA PHE A 193 6.07 4.17 -13.22
C PHE A 193 6.25 2.92 -14.09
N ARG A 194 6.96 1.89 -13.61
CA ARG A 194 7.17 0.63 -14.34
C ARG A 194 5.90 -0.14 -14.64
N LEU A 195 4.89 -0.04 -13.76
CA LEU A 195 3.57 -0.63 -14.02
C LEU A 195 2.81 0.14 -15.11
N SER A 196 3.06 1.43 -15.24
CA SER A 196 2.38 2.33 -16.19
C SER A 196 3.01 2.31 -17.57
N ASP A 197 4.34 2.16 -17.65
CA ASP A 197 5.13 1.95 -18.86
C ASP A 197 4.76 0.60 -19.49
N GLN A 198 3.94 0.59 -20.54
CA GLN A 198 3.41 -0.61 -21.17
C GLN A 198 4.35 -1.19 -22.22
N ASP A 199 5.11 -0.36 -22.92
CA ASP A 199 6.04 -0.78 -23.97
C ASP A 199 7.48 -1.05 -23.47
N LEU A 200 7.75 -0.79 -22.18
CA LEU A 200 9.04 -0.99 -21.51
C LEU A 200 10.18 -0.19 -22.13
N ASP A 201 9.87 0.99 -22.70
CA ASP A 201 10.85 1.90 -23.28
C ASP A 201 11.53 2.80 -22.22
N ASN A 202 11.18 2.64 -20.94
CA ASN A 202 11.63 3.45 -19.80
C ASN A 202 11.15 4.91 -19.83
N SER A 203 10.10 5.20 -20.59
CA SER A 203 9.42 6.48 -20.67
C SER A 203 7.90 6.26 -20.65
N LEU A 204 7.13 7.34 -20.52
CA LEU A 204 5.68 7.30 -20.63
C LEU A 204 5.26 8.20 -21.80
N SER A 205 4.69 7.57 -22.81
CA SER A 205 4.03 8.22 -23.93
C SER A 205 2.74 8.94 -23.49
N ASP A 206 2.16 9.75 -24.39
CA ASP A 206 0.89 10.43 -24.11
C ASP A 206 -0.26 9.47 -23.86
N GLU A 207 -0.27 8.33 -24.56
CA GLU A 207 -1.28 7.29 -24.38
C GLU A 207 -1.18 6.68 -22.99
N GLU A 208 0.03 6.35 -22.54
CA GLU A 208 0.29 5.78 -21.22
C GLU A 208 0.04 6.80 -20.09
N LEU A 209 0.43 8.05 -20.27
CA LEU A 209 0.16 9.13 -19.32
C LEU A 209 -1.35 9.37 -19.16
N ASN A 210 -2.09 9.37 -20.27
CA ASN A 210 -3.54 9.50 -20.24
C ASN A 210 -4.21 8.29 -19.57
N ALA A 211 -3.76 7.07 -19.86
CA ALA A 211 -4.24 5.85 -19.21
C ALA A 211 -3.96 5.87 -17.69
N PHE A 212 -2.73 6.25 -17.31
CA PHE A 212 -2.32 6.42 -15.91
C PHE A 212 -3.22 7.43 -15.18
N GLN A 213 -3.49 8.59 -15.79
CA GLN A 213 -4.33 9.61 -15.18
C GLN A 213 -5.79 9.23 -15.10
N LYS A 214 -6.33 8.58 -16.12
CA LYS A 214 -7.68 8.02 -16.07
C LYS A 214 -7.79 7.02 -14.93
N SER A 215 -6.79 6.15 -14.74
CA SER A 215 -6.77 5.19 -13.65
C SER A 215 -6.66 5.85 -12.27
N CYS A 216 -5.84 6.89 -12.11
CA CYS A 216 -5.61 7.56 -10.82
C CYS A 216 -6.67 8.60 -10.44
N PHE A 217 -7.19 9.34 -11.41
CA PHE A 217 -7.99 10.55 -11.20
C PHE A 217 -9.34 10.53 -11.92
N GLY A 218 -9.64 9.47 -12.69
CA GLY A 218 -10.93 9.29 -13.38
C GLY A 218 -11.06 10.02 -14.72
N HIS A 219 -10.11 10.87 -15.08
CA HIS A 219 -10.09 11.63 -16.34
C HIS A 219 -8.67 11.81 -16.87
N PRO A 220 -8.48 11.87 -18.20
CA PRO A 220 -7.21 12.25 -18.81
C PRO A 220 -6.95 13.76 -18.70
N LEU A 221 -5.69 14.18 -18.79
CA LEU A 221 -5.34 15.59 -18.94
C LEU A 221 -5.74 16.09 -20.33
N ALA A 222 -6.09 17.38 -20.40
CA ALA A 222 -6.19 18.06 -21.68
C ALA A 222 -4.80 18.07 -22.37
N PRO A 223 -4.71 17.88 -23.71
CA PRO A 223 -3.43 17.83 -24.41
C PRO A 223 -2.52 19.01 -24.12
N GLN A 224 -3.07 20.23 -24.08
CA GLN A 224 -2.28 21.43 -23.75
C GLN A 224 -1.69 21.39 -22.34
N ALA A 225 -2.43 20.85 -21.36
CA ALA A 225 -1.93 20.74 -19.99
C ALA A 225 -0.81 19.71 -19.89
N LEU A 226 -0.87 18.64 -20.70
CA LEU A 226 0.20 17.64 -20.78
C LEU A 226 1.49 18.24 -21.37
N GLU A 227 1.38 19.01 -22.46
CA GLU A 227 2.51 19.75 -23.02
C GLU A 227 3.12 20.74 -22.01
N ASP A 228 2.29 21.45 -21.26
CA ASP A 228 2.75 22.39 -20.24
C ASP A 228 3.51 21.68 -19.12
N VAL A 229 3.01 20.52 -18.69
CA VAL A 229 3.69 19.63 -17.73
C VAL A 229 5.06 19.21 -18.27
N LYS A 230 5.13 18.67 -19.49
CA LYS A 230 6.41 18.26 -20.13
C LYS A 230 7.39 19.43 -20.24
N ARG A 231 6.91 20.62 -20.64
CA ARG A 231 7.74 21.83 -20.76
C ARG A 231 8.35 22.24 -19.42
N VAL A 232 7.58 22.12 -18.33
CA VAL A 232 8.09 22.37 -16.97
C VAL A 232 9.16 21.34 -16.62
N VAL A 233 8.99 20.07 -16.97
CA VAL A 233 10.02 19.04 -16.72
C VAL A 233 11.29 19.32 -17.51
N CYS A 234 11.21 19.54 -18.83
CA CYS A 234 12.36 19.83 -19.69
C CYS A 234 13.21 20.99 -19.17
N LYS A 235 12.56 22.02 -18.62
CA LYS A 235 13.24 23.21 -18.10
C LYS A 235 14.03 22.95 -16.82
N ASN A 236 13.62 21.97 -16.02
CA ASN A 236 14.18 21.74 -14.68
C ASN A 236 15.01 20.46 -14.57
N VAL A 237 14.74 19.46 -15.41
CA VAL A 237 15.41 18.15 -15.39
C VAL A 237 15.95 17.84 -16.79
N PRO A 238 17.27 17.95 -17.00
CA PRO A 238 17.90 17.49 -18.24
C PRO A 238 17.59 16.00 -18.46
N GLY A 239 17.04 15.65 -19.62
CA GLY A 239 16.64 14.27 -19.92
C GLY A 239 15.36 13.79 -19.21
N GLY A 240 14.65 14.67 -18.50
CA GLY A 240 13.36 14.36 -17.86
C GLY A 240 12.22 14.13 -18.87
N VAL A 241 12.41 14.56 -20.11
CA VAL A 241 11.55 14.25 -21.27
C VAL A 241 12.47 13.89 -22.43
N GLN A 242 12.21 12.78 -23.10
CA GLN A 242 12.96 12.28 -24.25
C GLN A 242 11.97 11.90 -25.35
N ASP A 243 12.18 12.37 -26.58
CA ASP A 243 11.30 12.11 -27.72
C ASP A 243 9.81 12.36 -27.44
N ASP A 244 9.53 13.46 -26.72
CA ASP A 244 8.19 13.83 -26.24
C ASP A 244 7.54 12.84 -25.25
N ARG A 245 8.32 11.93 -24.66
CA ARG A 245 7.90 10.98 -23.62
C ARG A 245 8.47 11.36 -22.26
N LEU A 246 7.71 11.15 -21.19
CA LEU A 246 8.13 11.48 -19.83
C LEU A 246 8.98 10.35 -19.25
N THR A 247 10.24 10.63 -18.89
CA THR A 247 11.12 9.61 -18.30
C THR A 247 10.85 9.42 -16.80
N LEU A 248 11.43 8.38 -16.19
CA LEU A 248 11.33 8.14 -14.75
C LEU A 248 11.79 9.36 -13.93
N ASP A 249 12.91 9.97 -14.29
CA ASP A 249 13.43 11.17 -13.60
C ASP A 249 12.46 12.35 -13.72
N GLY A 250 11.84 12.53 -14.88
CA GLY A 250 10.79 13.50 -15.09
C GLY A 250 9.56 13.24 -14.22
N PHE A 251 9.12 11.98 -14.13
CA PHE A 251 7.99 11.55 -13.30
C PHE A 251 8.23 11.78 -11.80
N LEU A 252 9.42 11.43 -11.29
CA LEU A 252 9.81 11.69 -9.90
C LEU A 252 9.90 13.19 -9.62
N PHE A 253 10.43 13.97 -10.56
CA PHE A 253 10.47 15.43 -10.44
C PHE A 253 9.08 16.06 -10.40
N LEU A 254 8.13 15.60 -11.21
CA LEU A 254 6.75 16.09 -11.18
C LEU A 254 6.10 15.88 -9.82
N ASN A 255 6.27 14.69 -9.24
CA ASN A 255 5.76 14.40 -7.89
C ASN A 255 6.46 15.27 -6.83
N THR A 256 7.76 15.53 -7.00
CA THR A 256 8.50 16.49 -6.15
C THR A 256 7.90 17.89 -6.24
N LEU A 257 7.62 18.36 -7.46
CA LEU A 257 7.05 19.69 -7.72
C LEU A 257 5.64 19.84 -7.14
N PHE A 258 4.80 18.80 -7.22
CA PHE A 258 3.47 18.82 -6.60
C PHE A 258 3.58 19.02 -5.08
N ILE A 259 4.48 18.29 -4.43
CA ILE A 259 4.69 18.43 -2.98
C ILE A 259 5.21 19.83 -2.63
N GLN A 260 6.20 20.33 -3.35
CA GLN A 260 6.75 21.68 -3.15
C GLN A 260 5.72 22.80 -3.32
N ARG A 261 4.69 22.58 -4.15
CA ARG A 261 3.57 23.52 -4.35
C ARG A 261 2.41 23.30 -3.38
N GLY A 262 2.58 22.49 -2.34
CA GLY A 262 1.53 22.19 -1.35
C GLY A 262 0.42 21.29 -1.86
N ARG A 263 0.64 20.61 -3.00
CA ARG A 263 -0.30 19.70 -3.67
C ARG A 263 0.08 18.23 -3.49
N HIS A 264 0.56 17.86 -2.30
CA HIS A 264 1.02 16.49 -1.99
C HIS A 264 -0.13 15.45 -1.98
N GLU A 265 -1.39 15.89 -1.88
CA GLU A 265 -2.58 15.05 -2.05
C GLU A 265 -2.61 14.34 -3.40
N THR A 266 -2.10 14.97 -4.45
CA THR A 266 -2.00 14.37 -5.80
C THR A 266 -1.08 13.15 -5.77
N THR A 267 0.08 13.28 -5.11
CA THR A 267 1.03 12.18 -4.94
C THR A 267 0.43 11.06 -4.09
N TRP A 268 -0.28 11.41 -3.01
CA TRP A 268 -0.98 10.44 -2.17
C TRP A 268 -2.11 9.70 -2.91
N ALA A 269 -2.85 10.39 -3.79
CA ALA A 269 -3.89 9.77 -4.60
C ALA A 269 -3.31 8.70 -5.53
N ILE A 270 -2.17 8.99 -6.17
CA ILE A 270 -1.42 8.02 -6.97
C ILE A 270 -1.00 6.82 -6.10
N LEU A 271 -0.33 7.07 -4.98
CA LEU A 271 0.16 6.01 -4.09
C LEU A 271 -0.98 5.11 -3.58
N ARG A 272 -2.09 5.70 -3.13
CA ARG A 272 -3.25 4.97 -2.62
C ARG A 272 -3.98 4.18 -3.71
N ARG A 273 -4.04 4.71 -4.94
CA ARG A 273 -4.62 3.99 -6.09
C ARG A 273 -3.87 2.68 -6.39
N PHE A 274 -2.57 2.64 -6.10
CA PHE A 274 -1.72 1.45 -6.25
C PHE A 274 -1.53 0.67 -4.94
N GLY A 275 -2.38 0.92 -3.93
CA GLY A 275 -2.47 0.11 -2.71
C GLY A 275 -1.52 0.48 -1.58
N TYR A 276 -0.79 1.60 -1.68
CA TYR A 276 0.15 2.04 -0.64
C TYR A 276 -0.56 2.70 0.56
N SER A 277 -0.04 2.41 1.74
CA SER A 277 -0.40 3.03 3.02
C SER A 277 0.39 4.31 3.29
N ASP A 278 0.05 5.01 4.38
CA ASP A 278 0.76 6.22 4.84
C ASP A 278 2.23 5.94 5.23
N MET A 279 2.58 4.67 5.47
CA MET A 279 3.96 4.22 5.73
C MET A 279 4.73 3.85 4.44
N LEU A 280 4.11 4.06 3.27
CA LEU A 280 4.63 3.71 1.95
C LEU A 280 4.91 2.22 1.78
N GLU A 281 4.06 1.40 2.41
CA GLU A 281 4.04 -0.05 2.28
C GLU A 281 2.70 -0.47 1.66
N LEU A 282 2.72 -1.47 0.79
CA LEU A 282 1.50 -2.03 0.21
C LEU A 282 0.63 -2.62 1.33
N THR A 283 -0.63 -2.23 1.36
CA THR A 283 -1.57 -2.63 2.41
C THR A 283 -1.82 -4.14 2.38
N THR A 284 -2.04 -4.72 3.56
CA THR A 284 -2.38 -6.14 3.69
C THR A 284 -3.65 -6.49 2.93
N ASP A 285 -4.65 -5.61 2.93
CA ASP A 285 -5.92 -5.83 2.22
C ASP A 285 -5.74 -5.80 0.70
N TYR A 286 -4.76 -5.04 0.20
CA TYR A 286 -4.39 -5.02 -1.21
C TYR A 286 -3.64 -6.29 -1.62
N LEU A 287 -2.69 -6.79 -0.82
CA LEU A 287 -1.91 -7.99 -1.17
C LEU A 287 -2.60 -9.31 -0.84
N PHE A 288 -3.37 -9.35 0.24
CA PHE A 288 -4.02 -10.54 0.80
C PHE A 288 -5.52 -10.33 0.96
N PRO A 289 -6.26 -10.07 -0.14
CA PRO A 289 -7.70 -9.91 -0.07
C PRO A 289 -8.37 -11.20 0.43
N PRO A 290 -9.46 -11.10 1.21
CA PRO A 290 -10.12 -12.27 1.77
C PRO A 290 -10.72 -13.13 0.66
N LEU A 291 -10.33 -14.41 0.62
CA LEU A 291 -10.89 -15.43 -0.26
C LEU A 291 -11.17 -16.70 0.53
N HIS A 292 -12.44 -17.08 0.64
CA HIS A 292 -12.83 -18.32 1.31
C HIS A 292 -12.80 -19.48 0.31
N VAL A 293 -12.00 -20.51 0.61
CA VAL A 293 -11.92 -21.76 -0.16
C VAL A 293 -12.49 -22.89 0.70
N PRO A 294 -13.70 -23.39 0.42
CA PRO A 294 -14.29 -24.48 1.20
C PRO A 294 -13.48 -25.78 1.08
N PRO A 295 -13.53 -26.66 2.10
CA PRO A 295 -12.91 -27.98 2.04
C PRO A 295 -13.38 -28.77 0.80
N GLY A 296 -12.45 -29.45 0.13
CA GLY A 296 -12.75 -30.23 -1.08
C GLY A 296 -12.85 -29.41 -2.36
N CYS A 297 -12.84 -28.08 -2.31
CA CYS A 297 -12.69 -27.20 -3.47
C CYS A 297 -11.20 -26.99 -3.83
N THR A 298 -10.96 -26.47 -5.03
CA THR A 298 -9.63 -26.05 -5.50
C THR A 298 -9.72 -24.65 -6.11
N THR A 299 -8.59 -24.01 -6.32
CA THR A 299 -8.48 -22.67 -6.91
C THR A 299 -7.78 -22.75 -8.26
N GLU A 300 -8.33 -22.05 -9.25
CA GLU A 300 -7.80 -21.98 -10.61
C GLU A 300 -7.80 -20.51 -11.07
N LEU A 301 -6.88 -20.15 -11.96
CA LEU A 301 -7.00 -18.88 -12.68
C LEU A 301 -8.19 -18.97 -13.63
N ASN A 302 -8.99 -17.91 -13.68
CA ASN A 302 -10.05 -17.80 -14.68
C ASN A 302 -9.51 -17.17 -15.98
N HIS A 303 -10.38 -17.01 -16.97
CA HIS A 303 -9.99 -16.44 -18.27
C HIS A 303 -9.37 -15.04 -18.14
N HIS A 304 -9.89 -14.18 -17.27
CA HIS A 304 -9.32 -12.84 -17.02
C HIS A 304 -7.95 -12.91 -16.35
N GLY A 305 -7.76 -13.84 -15.41
CA GLY A 305 -6.48 -14.10 -14.78
C GLY A 305 -5.43 -14.55 -15.80
N TYR A 306 -5.77 -15.52 -16.65
CA TYR A 306 -4.89 -15.99 -17.73
C TYR A 306 -4.57 -14.90 -18.73
N GLN A 307 -5.57 -14.13 -19.18
CA GLN A 307 -5.36 -13.01 -20.11
C GLN A 307 -4.39 -11.98 -19.54
N PHE A 308 -4.54 -11.60 -18.27
CA PHE A 308 -3.64 -10.65 -17.64
C PHE A 308 -2.20 -11.17 -17.54
N VAL A 309 -1.99 -12.38 -17.01
CA VAL A 309 -0.62 -12.90 -16.88
C VAL A 309 0.03 -13.15 -18.25
N GLN A 310 -0.75 -13.49 -19.27
CA GLN A 310 -0.28 -13.58 -20.65
C GLN A 310 0.15 -12.20 -21.18
N GLN A 311 -0.64 -11.14 -20.97
CA GLN A 311 -0.25 -9.79 -21.34
C GLN A 311 1.03 -9.35 -20.62
N VAL A 312 1.19 -9.71 -19.35
CA VAL A 312 2.43 -9.47 -18.60
C VAL A 312 3.61 -10.22 -19.22
N PHE A 313 3.42 -11.46 -19.68
CA PHE A 313 4.46 -12.20 -20.40
C PHE A 313 4.85 -11.49 -21.70
N GLU A 314 3.87 -11.21 -22.55
CA GLU A 314 4.08 -10.60 -23.87
C GLU A 314 4.77 -9.23 -23.77
N LYS A 315 4.41 -8.44 -22.74
CA LYS A 315 5.07 -7.18 -22.42
C LYS A 315 6.57 -7.34 -22.15
N HIS A 316 6.99 -8.42 -21.50
CA HIS A 316 8.39 -8.63 -21.10
C HIS A 316 9.18 -9.51 -22.09
N ASP A 317 8.53 -10.16 -23.05
CA ASP A 317 9.15 -10.89 -24.16
C ASP A 317 9.62 -9.90 -25.24
N GLN A 318 10.67 -9.13 -24.94
CA GLN A 318 11.13 -8.03 -25.78
C GLN A 318 11.80 -8.52 -27.06
N ASP A 319 12.44 -9.69 -27.02
CA ASP A 319 13.01 -10.32 -28.22
C ASP A 319 11.97 -11.11 -29.04
N CYS A 320 10.72 -11.18 -28.57
CA CYS A 320 9.57 -11.83 -29.22
C CYS A 320 9.86 -13.29 -29.60
N ASP A 321 10.69 -13.99 -28.81
CA ASP A 321 11.06 -15.39 -29.05
C ASP A 321 10.05 -16.39 -28.44
N GLY A 322 9.04 -15.89 -27.71
CA GLY A 322 8.03 -16.67 -27.02
C GLY A 322 8.52 -17.28 -25.70
N ALA A 323 9.66 -16.83 -25.17
CA ALA A 323 10.30 -17.35 -23.96
C ALA A 323 11.14 -16.29 -23.19
N LEU A 324 10.73 -15.99 -21.96
CA LEU A 324 11.46 -15.04 -21.11
C LEU A 324 12.87 -15.55 -20.77
N SER A 325 13.86 -14.77 -21.16
CA SER A 325 15.24 -14.86 -20.72
C SER A 325 15.40 -14.53 -19.24
N ARG A 326 16.61 -14.74 -18.71
CA ARG A 326 16.94 -14.36 -17.33
C ARG A 326 16.80 -12.85 -17.10
N GLU A 327 17.17 -12.04 -18.08
CA GLU A 327 17.13 -10.58 -17.99
C GLU A 327 15.68 -10.07 -18.05
N GLU A 328 14.86 -10.64 -18.93
CA GLU A 328 13.44 -10.31 -19.03
C GLU A 328 12.66 -10.74 -17.79
N LEU A 329 12.96 -11.92 -17.22
CA LEU A 329 12.42 -12.33 -15.92
C LEU A 329 12.84 -11.40 -14.78
N GLN A 330 14.10 -10.91 -14.79
CA GLN A 330 14.55 -9.93 -13.81
C GLN A 330 13.81 -8.59 -13.96
N ASN A 331 13.54 -8.16 -15.19
CA ASN A 331 12.74 -6.97 -15.46
C ASN A 331 11.30 -7.14 -14.98
N LEU A 332 10.66 -8.27 -15.30
CA LEU A 332 9.31 -8.62 -14.82
C LEU A 332 9.24 -8.58 -13.28
N PHE A 333 10.25 -9.12 -12.61
CA PHE A 333 10.32 -9.12 -11.14
C PHE A 333 10.77 -7.79 -10.52
N SER A 334 11.08 -6.77 -11.32
CA SER A 334 11.52 -5.46 -10.82
C SER A 334 10.44 -4.70 -10.05
N VAL A 335 9.18 -5.12 -10.16
CA VAL A 335 8.02 -4.59 -9.40
C VAL A 335 7.70 -5.41 -8.15
N PHE A 336 8.46 -6.48 -7.89
CA PHE A 336 8.37 -7.30 -6.69
C PHE A 336 9.44 -6.87 -5.67
N PRO A 337 9.19 -7.02 -4.36
CA PRO A 337 10.22 -6.79 -3.35
C PRO A 337 11.35 -7.83 -3.42
N VAL A 338 11.01 -9.07 -3.79
CA VAL A 338 11.92 -10.20 -3.99
C VAL A 338 11.41 -11.02 -5.17
N ALA A 339 12.31 -11.56 -5.99
CA ALA A 339 11.93 -12.44 -7.09
C ALA A 339 11.10 -13.63 -6.58
N PRO A 340 9.86 -13.82 -7.08
CA PRO A 340 8.92 -14.80 -6.56
C PRO A 340 9.27 -16.25 -6.88
N TRP A 341 10.02 -16.47 -7.97
CA TRP A 341 10.38 -17.81 -8.45
C TRP A 341 11.88 -18.04 -8.28
N GLY A 342 12.21 -19.12 -7.56
CA GLY A 342 13.58 -19.44 -7.22
C GLY A 342 14.28 -20.32 -8.25
N PRO A 343 15.49 -20.82 -7.92
CA PRO A 343 16.28 -21.69 -8.78
C PRO A 343 15.64 -23.05 -9.06
N GLU A 344 14.56 -23.40 -8.35
CA GLU A 344 13.76 -24.61 -8.55
C GLU A 344 12.85 -24.57 -9.79
N LEU A 345 12.63 -23.38 -10.38
CA LEU A 345 11.71 -23.19 -11.50
C LEU A 345 11.95 -24.16 -12.69
N PRO A 346 13.19 -24.40 -13.16
CA PRO A 346 13.44 -25.33 -14.27
C PRO A 346 13.08 -26.79 -13.96
N TYR A 347 13.01 -27.16 -12.68
CA TYR A 347 12.59 -28.51 -12.26
C TYR A 347 11.09 -28.64 -12.05
N THR A 348 10.36 -27.52 -12.13
CA THR A 348 8.93 -27.41 -11.83
C THR A 348 8.08 -27.27 -13.08
N VAL A 349 8.58 -26.54 -14.07
CA VAL A 349 7.90 -26.29 -15.35
C VAL A 349 8.85 -26.54 -16.52
N ARG A 350 8.30 -26.76 -17.72
CA ARG A 350 9.12 -26.86 -18.93
C ARG A 350 9.88 -25.56 -19.17
N THR A 351 11.19 -25.69 -19.37
CA THR A 351 12.09 -24.60 -19.76
C THR A 351 12.88 -25.02 -20.99
N ASN A 352 13.21 -24.05 -21.85
CA ASN A 352 13.95 -24.28 -23.09
C ASN A 352 15.30 -23.57 -23.00
N ALA A 353 16.40 -24.33 -22.90
CA ALA A 353 17.76 -23.78 -22.82
C ALA A 353 17.94 -22.70 -21.74
N GLY A 354 17.25 -22.83 -20.60
CA GLY A 354 17.29 -21.87 -19.50
C GLY A 354 16.40 -20.63 -19.66
N ARG A 355 15.64 -20.53 -20.76
CA ARG A 355 14.53 -19.58 -20.95
C ARG A 355 13.20 -20.19 -20.51
N LEU A 356 12.24 -19.35 -20.15
CA LEU A 356 10.91 -19.74 -19.70
C LEU A 356 9.86 -19.45 -20.79
N PRO A 357 9.43 -20.45 -21.59
CA PRO A 357 8.39 -20.27 -22.59
C PRO A 357 7.06 -19.84 -21.97
N LEU A 358 6.19 -19.19 -22.77
CA LEU A 358 4.84 -18.80 -22.34
C LEU A 358 4.09 -19.95 -21.66
N HIS A 359 4.16 -21.15 -22.23
CA HIS A 359 3.55 -22.34 -21.64
C HIS A 359 4.05 -22.66 -20.23
N GLY A 360 5.37 -22.64 -20.04
CA GLY A 360 5.99 -22.88 -18.72
C GLY A 360 5.65 -21.78 -17.72
N TYR A 361 5.59 -20.53 -18.18
CA TYR A 361 5.14 -19.38 -17.40
C TYR A 361 3.69 -19.54 -16.92
N LEU A 362 2.76 -19.90 -17.81
CA LEU A 362 1.35 -20.15 -17.47
C LEU A 362 1.20 -21.36 -16.53
N CYS A 363 2.00 -22.41 -16.74
CA CYS A 363 2.06 -23.55 -15.84
C CYS A 363 2.48 -23.13 -14.42
N GLN A 364 3.50 -22.28 -14.29
CA GLN A 364 3.97 -21.81 -12.99
C GLN A 364 2.89 -21.02 -12.25
N TRP A 365 2.19 -20.11 -12.94
CA TRP A 365 1.05 -19.39 -12.38
C TRP A 365 -0.10 -20.31 -11.96
N THR A 366 -0.40 -21.32 -12.77
CA THR A 366 -1.42 -22.33 -12.48
C THR A 366 -1.06 -23.13 -11.24
N LEU A 367 0.21 -23.52 -11.10
CA LEU A 367 0.71 -24.26 -9.94
C LEU A 367 0.60 -23.44 -8.66
N VAL A 368 1.10 -22.21 -8.66
CA VAL A 368 1.04 -21.32 -7.48
C VAL A 368 -0.41 -21.11 -7.07
N THR A 369 -1.31 -20.83 -8.03
CA THR A 369 -2.74 -20.62 -7.76
C THR A 369 -3.42 -21.85 -7.15
N TYR A 370 -3.02 -23.05 -7.57
CA TYR A 370 -3.58 -24.30 -7.05
C TYR A 370 -3.05 -24.65 -5.64
N LEU A 371 -1.76 -24.41 -5.38
CA LEU A 371 -1.11 -24.78 -4.12
C LEU A 371 -1.26 -23.74 -3.02
N ASP A 372 -1.15 -22.46 -3.36
CA ASP A 372 -1.17 -21.33 -2.44
C ASP A 372 -1.80 -20.11 -3.12
N VAL A 373 -3.14 -20.07 -3.07
CA VAL A 373 -3.91 -18.99 -3.69
C VAL A 373 -3.58 -17.62 -3.09
N GLN A 374 -3.21 -17.55 -1.81
CA GLN A 374 -2.85 -16.28 -1.17
C GLN A 374 -1.56 -15.71 -1.76
N ARG A 375 -0.58 -16.57 -2.02
CA ARG A 375 0.63 -16.18 -2.75
C ARG A 375 0.34 -15.75 -4.20
N SER A 376 -0.57 -16.44 -4.88
CA SER A 376 -0.99 -16.02 -6.24
C SER A 376 -1.64 -14.63 -6.24
N LEU A 377 -2.53 -14.35 -5.29
CA LEU A 377 -3.16 -13.03 -5.11
C LEU A 377 -2.14 -11.93 -4.79
N GLU A 378 -1.17 -12.23 -3.92
CA GLU A 378 -0.06 -11.33 -3.60
C GLU A 378 0.75 -10.97 -4.86
N HIS A 379 1.09 -11.97 -5.70
CA HIS A 379 1.85 -11.74 -6.93
C HIS A 379 1.07 -10.91 -7.95
N LEU A 380 -0.24 -11.18 -8.11
CA LEU A 380 -1.13 -10.33 -8.92
C LEU A 380 -1.19 -8.89 -8.38
N GLY A 381 -1.14 -8.72 -7.06
CA GLY A 381 -1.06 -7.41 -6.42
C GLY A 381 0.23 -6.67 -6.76
N TYR A 382 1.38 -7.36 -6.70
CA TYR A 382 2.69 -6.79 -7.11
C TYR A 382 2.72 -6.41 -8.59
N LEU A 383 2.05 -7.17 -9.46
CA LEU A 383 1.89 -6.84 -10.87
C LEU A 383 0.82 -5.77 -11.15
N GLY A 384 0.12 -5.26 -10.13
CA GLY A 384 -0.85 -4.17 -10.30
C GLY A 384 -2.19 -4.59 -10.90
N TYR A 385 -2.56 -5.88 -10.85
CA TYR A 385 -3.79 -6.41 -11.46
C TYR A 385 -5.05 -5.57 -11.18
N PRO A 386 -5.39 -5.19 -9.92
CA PRO A 386 -6.62 -4.45 -9.66
C PRO A 386 -6.65 -3.09 -10.36
N THR A 387 -5.51 -2.39 -10.37
CA THR A 387 -5.41 -1.04 -10.91
C THR A 387 -5.36 -1.05 -12.45
N LEU A 388 -4.64 -2.00 -13.04
CA LEU A 388 -4.47 -2.11 -14.49
C LEU A 388 -5.70 -2.70 -15.19
N CYS A 389 -6.42 -3.63 -14.53
CA CYS A 389 -7.63 -4.24 -15.08
C CYS A 389 -8.93 -3.57 -14.60
N GLU A 390 -8.84 -2.42 -13.94
CA GLU A 390 -9.98 -1.69 -13.34
C GLU A 390 -10.88 -2.58 -12.46
N GLN A 391 -10.27 -3.52 -11.72
CA GLN A 391 -10.97 -4.43 -10.80
C GLN A 391 -10.87 -3.97 -9.35
N ASN A 392 -11.85 -4.35 -8.54
CA ASN A 392 -11.85 -4.05 -7.10
C ASN A 392 -10.84 -4.92 -6.31
N SER A 393 -10.44 -6.08 -6.84
CA SER A 393 -9.53 -7.02 -6.15
C SER A 393 -8.96 -8.05 -7.12
N GLN A 394 -7.79 -8.60 -6.77
CA GLN A 394 -7.14 -9.75 -7.43
C GLN A 394 -7.99 -11.02 -7.37
N VAL A 395 -8.93 -11.12 -6.42
CA VAL A 395 -9.85 -12.25 -6.33
C VAL A 395 -10.66 -12.44 -7.61
N GLN A 396 -10.89 -11.37 -8.39
CA GLN A 396 -11.58 -11.43 -9.68
C GLN A 396 -10.80 -12.23 -10.75
N ALA A 397 -9.53 -12.57 -10.52
CA ALA A 397 -8.74 -13.46 -11.38
C ALA A 397 -8.91 -14.95 -11.03
N ILE A 398 -9.54 -15.28 -9.89
CA ILE A 398 -9.57 -16.64 -9.33
C ILE A 398 -10.98 -17.24 -9.44
N THR A 399 -11.04 -18.50 -9.86
CA THR A 399 -12.23 -19.35 -9.72
C THR A 399 -12.02 -20.36 -8.60
N VAL A 400 -12.96 -20.42 -7.66
CA VAL A 400 -13.05 -21.51 -6.68
C VAL A 400 -13.95 -22.59 -7.26
N THR A 401 -13.39 -23.78 -7.47
CA THR A 401 -14.13 -24.92 -8.04
C THR A 401 -15.13 -25.46 -7.02
N ARG A 402 -16.12 -26.23 -7.49
CA ARG A 402 -17.06 -26.90 -6.58
C ARG A 402 -16.39 -28.05 -5.82
N GLU A 403 -17.04 -28.50 -4.76
CA GLU A 403 -16.57 -29.60 -3.92
C GLU A 403 -16.32 -30.88 -4.73
N LYS A 404 -15.18 -31.53 -4.47
CA LYS A 404 -14.75 -32.76 -5.16
C LYS A 404 -15.78 -33.90 -5.03
N ARG A 405 -16.48 -33.98 -3.90
CA ARG A 405 -17.50 -35.00 -3.67
C ARG A 405 -18.62 -34.94 -4.71
N LEU A 406 -19.04 -33.74 -5.11
CA LEU A 406 -20.07 -33.54 -6.13
C LEU A 406 -19.58 -33.99 -7.53
N ASP A 407 -18.29 -33.82 -7.82
CA ASP A 407 -17.69 -34.35 -9.06
C ASP A 407 -17.73 -35.88 -9.09
N GLN A 408 -17.46 -36.52 -7.95
CA GLN A 408 -17.49 -37.98 -7.80
C GLN A 408 -18.90 -38.55 -7.91
N GLU A 409 -19.87 -37.94 -7.23
CA GLU A 409 -21.28 -38.33 -7.29
C GLU A 409 -21.85 -38.21 -8.72
N LYS A 410 -21.44 -37.20 -9.47
CA LYS A 410 -21.88 -36.97 -10.86
C LYS A 410 -21.05 -37.72 -11.90
N GLY A 411 -19.89 -38.30 -11.52
CA GLY A 411 -18.94 -38.89 -12.46
C GLY A 411 -18.37 -37.91 -13.49
N GLN A 412 -18.42 -36.60 -13.22
CA GLN A 412 -17.99 -35.55 -14.14
C GLN A 412 -17.36 -34.39 -13.36
N THR A 413 -16.21 -33.88 -13.83
CA THR A 413 -15.55 -32.70 -13.29
C THR A 413 -15.44 -31.60 -14.33
N GLN A 414 -15.52 -30.34 -13.88
CA GLN A 414 -15.24 -29.14 -14.68
C GLN A 414 -13.87 -28.54 -14.35
N ARG A 415 -13.09 -29.18 -13.46
CA ARG A 415 -11.75 -28.73 -13.11
C ARG A 415 -10.83 -28.81 -14.33
N ASN A 416 -9.99 -27.79 -14.48
CA ASN A 416 -8.94 -27.79 -15.50
C ASN A 416 -7.60 -28.22 -14.91
N VAL A 417 -7.44 -28.15 -13.60
CA VAL A 417 -6.21 -28.50 -12.90
C VAL A 417 -6.41 -29.73 -12.02
N LEU A 418 -5.58 -30.75 -12.23
CA LEU A 418 -5.63 -32.04 -11.53
C LEU A 418 -4.30 -32.30 -10.83
N MET A 419 -4.35 -32.79 -9.59
CA MET A 419 -3.16 -33.16 -8.81
C MET A 419 -3.01 -34.68 -8.73
N CYS A 420 -1.84 -35.18 -9.12
CA CYS A 420 -1.40 -36.56 -9.03
C CYS A 420 -0.23 -36.70 -8.05
N LYS A 421 -0.40 -37.53 -7.02
CA LYS A 421 0.66 -37.80 -6.04
C LYS A 421 1.45 -39.04 -6.44
N VAL A 422 2.76 -38.88 -6.67
CA VAL A 422 3.67 -39.97 -7.04
C VAL A 422 4.34 -40.52 -5.78
N VAL A 423 4.01 -41.77 -5.43
CA VAL A 423 4.46 -42.44 -4.20
C VAL A 423 5.21 -43.72 -4.53
N GLY A 424 6.25 -44.04 -3.77
CA GLY A 424 7.09 -45.21 -3.96
C GLY A 424 8.30 -45.20 -3.04
N ALA A 425 9.01 -46.33 -2.93
CA ALA A 425 10.20 -46.47 -2.07
C ALA A 425 11.32 -45.48 -2.45
N GLN A 426 12.29 -45.28 -1.56
CA GLN A 426 13.48 -44.47 -1.88
C GLN A 426 14.27 -45.13 -3.03
N GLY A 427 14.79 -44.32 -3.95
CA GLY A 427 15.60 -44.82 -5.07
C GLY A 427 14.82 -45.35 -6.29
N VAL A 428 13.49 -45.49 -6.24
CA VAL A 428 12.69 -46.03 -7.37
C VAL A 428 12.52 -45.06 -8.56
N GLY A 429 13.20 -43.91 -8.56
CA GLY A 429 13.16 -42.97 -9.69
C GLY A 429 11.98 -41.99 -9.72
N LYS A 430 11.30 -41.74 -8.59
CA LYS A 430 10.17 -40.76 -8.53
C LYS A 430 10.53 -39.39 -9.11
N SER A 431 11.67 -38.84 -8.72
CA SER A 431 12.11 -37.52 -9.21
C SER A 431 12.40 -37.56 -10.71
N SER A 432 13.01 -38.64 -11.21
CA SER A 432 13.23 -38.85 -12.64
C SER A 432 11.92 -38.95 -13.43
N PHE A 433 10.87 -39.56 -12.85
CA PHE A 433 9.54 -39.59 -13.45
C PHE A 433 8.94 -38.18 -13.61
N LEU A 434 9.05 -37.34 -12.58
CA LEU A 434 8.60 -35.95 -12.66
C LEU A 434 9.37 -35.15 -13.71
N GLN A 435 10.68 -35.33 -13.82
CA GLN A 435 11.49 -34.64 -14.83
C GLN A 435 11.20 -35.14 -16.26
N ALA A 436 10.97 -36.45 -16.42
CA ALA A 436 10.55 -37.02 -17.69
C ALA A 436 9.20 -36.47 -18.15
N PHE A 437 8.29 -36.18 -17.22
CA PHE A 437 7.00 -35.53 -17.52
C PHE A 437 7.19 -34.12 -18.10
N LEU A 438 8.19 -33.38 -17.64
CA LEU A 438 8.63 -32.09 -18.22
C LEU A 438 9.42 -32.24 -19.53
N GLY A 439 9.64 -33.46 -20.03
CA GLY A 439 10.37 -33.71 -21.28
C GLY A 439 11.90 -33.75 -21.14
N HIS A 440 12.43 -33.76 -19.91
CA HIS A 440 13.87 -33.97 -19.71
C HIS A 440 14.23 -35.44 -19.96
N SER A 441 15.10 -35.69 -20.94
CA SER A 441 15.58 -37.04 -21.24
C SER A 441 16.50 -37.55 -20.12
N LEU A 442 16.43 -38.86 -19.83
CA LEU A 442 17.32 -39.53 -18.87
C LEU A 442 18.82 -39.46 -19.24
N GLY A 443 19.14 -39.00 -20.46
CA GLY A 443 20.51 -38.87 -20.97
C GLY A 443 21.19 -37.53 -20.68
N HIS A 444 20.45 -36.50 -20.26
CA HIS A 444 21.04 -35.26 -19.76
C HIS A 444 21.36 -35.41 -18.28
N GLN A 445 22.59 -35.85 -18.00
CA GLN A 445 23.22 -35.70 -16.69
C GLN A 445 23.53 -34.22 -16.44
N ASP A 446 22.51 -33.40 -16.21
CA ASP A 446 22.74 -32.22 -15.38
C ASP A 446 22.93 -32.73 -13.95
N THR A 447 24.19 -32.90 -13.58
CA THR A 447 24.71 -33.29 -12.27
C THR A 447 24.46 -32.22 -11.19
N LYS A 448 23.37 -31.46 -11.30
CA LYS A 448 22.94 -30.55 -10.24
C LYS A 448 22.12 -31.34 -9.24
N PRO A 449 22.56 -31.44 -7.97
CA PRO A 449 21.80 -32.13 -6.95
C PRO A 449 20.41 -31.49 -6.86
N PHE A 450 19.36 -32.34 -6.81
CA PHE A 450 18.02 -31.89 -6.45
C PHE A 450 18.08 -31.06 -5.16
N PRO A 451 17.34 -29.94 -5.06
CA PRO A 451 17.25 -29.19 -3.81
C PRO A 451 16.78 -30.15 -2.70
N GLN A 452 17.61 -30.35 -1.68
CA GLN A 452 17.26 -31.22 -0.57
C GLN A 452 16.27 -30.49 0.36
N GLY A 453 15.11 -31.09 0.63
CA GLY A 453 14.25 -30.70 1.76
C GLY A 453 12.80 -30.31 1.46
N SER A 454 12.38 -30.15 0.19
CA SER A 454 11.01 -29.75 -0.18
C SER A 454 10.31 -30.78 -1.10
N PRO A 455 8.96 -30.85 -1.11
CA PRO A 455 8.23 -31.63 -2.10
C PRO A 455 8.50 -31.05 -3.49
N VAL A 456 8.93 -31.92 -4.42
CA VAL A 456 9.15 -31.55 -5.82
C VAL A 456 7.80 -31.62 -6.52
N TYR A 457 7.38 -30.50 -7.10
CA TYR A 457 6.23 -30.44 -7.99
C TYR A 457 6.72 -30.34 -9.44
N ALA A 458 6.00 -30.96 -10.36
CA ALA A 458 6.16 -30.74 -11.79
C ALA A 458 4.78 -30.59 -12.41
N ILE A 459 4.55 -29.54 -13.20
CA ILE A 459 3.27 -29.27 -13.84
C ILE A 459 3.43 -29.17 -15.35
N ASP A 460 2.46 -29.73 -16.07
CA ASP A 460 2.33 -29.58 -17.51
C ASP A 460 0.89 -29.79 -17.95
N THR A 461 0.64 -29.62 -19.24
CA THR A 461 -0.63 -29.97 -19.87
C THR A 461 -0.63 -31.40 -20.40
N VAL A 462 -1.80 -32.02 -20.36
CA VAL A 462 -2.08 -33.35 -20.90
C VAL A 462 -3.40 -33.31 -21.67
N GLN A 463 -3.49 -34.11 -22.72
CA GLN A 463 -4.73 -34.27 -23.50
C GLN A 463 -5.55 -35.42 -22.92
N VAL A 464 -6.76 -35.11 -22.45
CA VAL A 464 -7.71 -36.09 -21.91
C VAL A 464 -9.03 -35.95 -22.67
N ASN A 465 -9.39 -36.98 -23.44
CA ASN A 465 -10.62 -37.00 -24.25
C ASN A 465 -10.78 -35.77 -25.17
N GLY A 466 -9.68 -35.29 -25.76
CA GLY A 466 -9.67 -34.12 -26.66
C GLY A 466 -9.74 -32.77 -25.95
N GLN A 467 -9.66 -32.73 -24.61
CA GLN A 467 -9.52 -31.51 -23.83
C GLN A 467 -8.13 -31.41 -23.23
N GLU A 468 -7.54 -30.22 -23.32
CA GLU A 468 -6.32 -29.89 -22.61
C GLU A 468 -6.60 -29.67 -21.13
N LYS A 469 -5.81 -30.29 -20.26
CA LYS A 469 -5.91 -30.17 -18.80
C LYS A 469 -4.52 -30.01 -18.20
N TYR A 470 -4.40 -29.23 -17.14
CA TYR A 470 -3.18 -29.15 -16.36
C TYR A 470 -3.09 -30.33 -15.39
N LEU A 471 -1.96 -31.01 -15.41
CA LEU A 471 -1.63 -32.09 -14.49
C LEU A 471 -0.43 -31.67 -13.64
N ILE A 472 -0.67 -31.52 -12.34
CA ILE A 472 0.38 -31.33 -11.34
C ILE A 472 0.77 -32.69 -10.80
N THR A 473 2.06 -32.99 -10.83
CA THR A 473 2.65 -34.19 -10.23
C THR A 473 3.49 -33.79 -9.03
N SER A 474 3.31 -34.46 -7.90
CA SER A 474 4.07 -34.18 -6.67
C SER A 474 4.80 -35.43 -6.18
N GLY A 475 6.11 -35.33 -5.96
CA GLY A 475 6.92 -36.40 -5.37
C GLY A 475 7.17 -36.17 -3.87
N SER A 476 6.87 -37.17 -3.03
CA SER A 476 7.21 -37.13 -1.60
C SER A 476 8.48 -37.94 -1.31
N HIS A 477 9.47 -37.33 -0.64
CA HIS A 477 10.66 -38.02 -0.14
C HIS A 477 10.43 -38.77 1.19
N ARG A 478 9.23 -38.70 1.78
CA ARG A 478 8.91 -39.37 3.04
C ARG A 478 8.65 -40.86 2.81
N THR A 479 9.29 -41.71 3.63
CA THR A 479 9.04 -43.15 3.70
C THR A 479 7.57 -43.42 4.02
N ALA A 480 7.05 -44.52 3.45
CA ALA A 480 5.62 -44.77 3.32
C ALA A 480 4.90 -45.53 4.47
N PRO A 481 5.24 -45.53 5.77
CA PRO A 481 4.37 -46.21 6.73
C PRO A 481 3.08 -45.45 7.09
N HIS A 482 3.01 -44.12 6.87
CA HIS A 482 1.91 -43.31 7.44
C HIS A 482 0.92 -42.70 6.44
N LEU A 483 1.10 -42.89 5.12
CA LEU A 483 0.18 -42.32 4.11
C LEU A 483 -1.04 -43.22 3.79
N LEU A 484 -1.11 -44.41 4.35
CA LEU A 484 -2.19 -45.38 4.11
C LEU A 484 -3.21 -45.47 5.25
N LEU A 485 -3.13 -44.61 6.27
CA LEU A 485 -4.13 -44.56 7.34
C LEU A 485 -4.68 -43.14 7.51
N ALA A 486 -6.01 -43.06 7.43
CA ALA A 486 -6.95 -41.98 7.73
C ALA A 486 -7.28 -40.95 6.61
N PRO A 487 -8.59 -40.81 6.27
CA PRO A 487 -9.13 -39.59 5.70
C PRO A 487 -9.45 -38.61 6.85
N GLY A 488 -8.93 -37.38 6.76
CA GLY A 488 -9.20 -36.31 7.72
C GLY A 488 -7.92 -35.81 8.37
N ASP A 489 -7.46 -34.65 7.91
CA ASP A 489 -6.65 -33.64 8.61
C ASP A 489 -5.70 -32.93 7.62
N ALA A 490 -6.29 -32.04 6.84
CA ALA A 490 -5.57 -30.90 6.26
C ALA A 490 -5.79 -29.72 7.22
N GLY A 491 -5.07 -29.73 8.34
CA GLY A 491 -5.05 -28.65 9.31
C GLY A 491 -3.76 -28.72 10.09
N SER A 492 -2.98 -27.64 10.05
CA SER A 492 -1.72 -27.44 10.79
C SER A 492 -0.45 -28.04 10.19
N CYS A 493 0.22 -27.23 9.37
CA CYS A 493 1.68 -27.12 9.41
C CYS A 493 2.04 -25.62 9.38
N ARG A 494 1.81 -24.93 10.51
CA ARG A 494 2.55 -23.72 10.85
C ARG A 494 3.76 -24.14 11.68
N SER A 495 4.95 -23.96 11.14
CA SER A 495 6.16 -23.52 11.87
C SER A 495 7.40 -23.84 11.04
N HIS A 496 8.19 -22.80 10.73
CA HIS A 496 9.65 -22.73 10.80
C HIS A 496 10.13 -21.54 9.93
N CYS A 497 9.95 -20.32 10.46
CA CYS A 497 10.85 -19.22 10.17
C CYS A 497 11.39 -18.76 11.52
N GLY A 498 12.69 -19.00 11.74
CA GLY A 498 13.40 -18.49 12.90
C GLY A 498 13.62 -16.99 12.76
N SER A 499 13.26 -16.25 13.80
CA SER A 499 13.81 -14.93 14.07
C SER A 499 14.34 -14.94 15.50
N SER A 500 15.64 -14.67 15.61
CA SER A 500 16.33 -14.39 16.85
C SER A 500 15.71 -13.18 17.53
N SER A 501 15.28 -13.29 18.78
CA SER A 501 15.13 -12.17 19.71
C SER A 501 15.14 -12.67 21.14
N GLN A 502 15.80 -11.88 21.98
CA GLN A 502 16.37 -12.23 23.28
C GLN A 502 15.32 -12.47 24.38
N PHE A 503 15.77 -13.25 25.36
CA PHE A 503 15.13 -13.55 26.64
C PHE A 503 14.72 -12.30 27.42
N LEU A 504 13.52 -12.31 28.00
CA LEU A 504 13.24 -11.76 29.32
C LEU A 504 12.14 -12.60 29.99
N THR A 505 12.57 -13.37 30.98
CA THR A 505 11.80 -14.17 31.93
C THR A 505 11.03 -13.28 32.90
N LEU A 506 9.75 -13.56 33.14
CA LEU A 506 9.09 -13.36 34.44
C LEU A 506 8.06 -14.47 34.69
N GLN A 507 8.17 -15.10 35.86
CA GLN A 507 7.32 -16.17 36.38
C GLN A 507 6.03 -15.62 37.01
N GLY A 508 4.95 -16.40 37.01
CA GLY A 508 3.98 -16.44 38.11
C GLY A 508 2.51 -16.63 37.70
N PRO A 509 1.70 -17.45 38.42
CA PRO A 509 0.53 -18.15 37.88
C PRO A 509 -0.82 -17.64 38.41
N GLY A 510 -1.94 -18.07 37.81
CA GLY A 510 -3.28 -17.83 38.38
C GLY A 510 -4.46 -18.26 37.50
N GLU A 511 -4.86 -19.51 37.68
CA GLU A 511 -6.19 -20.15 37.55
C GLU A 511 -7.42 -19.33 37.06
N GLU A 512 -7.99 -19.83 35.93
CA GLU A 512 -9.40 -20.30 35.73
C GLU A 512 -10.62 -19.32 35.63
N PRO A 513 -11.78 -19.76 35.06
CA PRO A 513 -12.38 -19.12 33.88
C PRO A 513 -13.82 -18.63 34.09
N MET A 514 -14.34 -17.71 33.27
CA MET A 514 -15.80 -17.55 33.10
C MET A 514 -16.23 -17.14 31.70
N MET A 515 -17.29 -17.82 31.25
CA MET A 515 -18.11 -17.57 30.07
C MET A 515 -18.68 -16.14 30.04
N ALA A 516 -18.86 -15.57 28.85
CA ALA A 516 -20.14 -15.59 28.14
C ALA A 516 -20.28 -14.43 27.13
N TRP A 517 -20.62 -14.80 25.89
CA TRP A 517 -21.63 -14.17 25.03
C TRP A 517 -21.55 -12.64 24.77
N LYS A 518 -21.09 -12.33 23.55
CA LYS A 518 -21.63 -11.35 22.56
C LYS A 518 -23.05 -10.81 22.82
N PRO A 519 -23.40 -9.61 22.31
CA PRO A 519 -23.27 -9.21 20.89
C PRO A 519 -22.00 -8.47 20.51
#